data_AF-A0A842LKE5-F1
#
_entry.id   AF-A0A842LKE5-F1
#
_cell.length_a   1.000
_cell.length_b   1.000
_cell.length_c   1.000
_cell.angle_alpha   90.00
_cell.angle_beta   90.00
_cell.angle_gamma   90.00
#
_symmetry.space_group_name_H-M   'P 1'
#
loop_
_entity.id
_entity.type
_entity.pdbx_description
1 polymer ?
#
loop_
_entity_poly.entity_id
_entity_poly.type
_entity_poly.pdbx_seq_one_letter_code
_entity_poly.pdbx_strand_id
1 'polypeptide(L)'
;MRGFLVIGNKATTGPFSLKNIPGAGRMDIMCRCISQAIFLSHSIRESMEVYLLLLGDPNPPRVVKIKSDELKGMSPDERSVAGLIRKALKFKAGK
;
A
#
# COMPACT_ATOMS: atom_id res chain seq x y z
N MET A 1 -8.01 12.24 -13.73
CA MET A 1 -7.41 10.97 -13.25
C MET A 1 -5.91 11.14 -13.13
N ARG A 2 -5.33 10.79 -11.96
CA ARG A 2 -3.87 10.75 -11.74
C ARG A 2 -3.51 9.37 -11.20
N GLY A 3 -2.35 8.85 -11.59
CA GLY A 3 -1.91 7.51 -11.21
C GLY A 3 -0.43 7.50 -10.85
N PHE A 4 -0.08 6.76 -9.80
CA PHE A 4 1.31 6.52 -9.42
C PHE A 4 1.58 5.01 -9.36
N LEU A 5 2.74 4.60 -9.88
CA LEU A 5 3.30 3.27 -9.65
C LEU A 5 4.51 3.42 -8.73
N VAL A 6 4.48 2.72 -7.61
CA VAL A 6 5.60 2.63 -6.67
C VAL A 6 6.14 1.21 -6.69
N ILE A 7 7.44 1.07 -6.96
CA ILE A 7 8.09 -0.24 -7.12
C ILE A 7 8.87 -0.55 -5.83
N GLY A 8 8.35 -1.51 -5.08
CA GLY A 8 8.97 -2.04 -3.86
C GLY A 8 9.82 -3.27 -4.19
N ASN A 9 11.07 -3.06 -4.61
CA ASN A 9 12.00 -4.14 -4.98
C ASN A 9 12.19 -5.21 -3.89
N LYS A 10 12.07 -4.82 -2.62
CA LYS A 10 12.21 -5.73 -1.47
C LYS A 10 10.90 -5.92 -0.71
N ALA A 11 9.84 -5.19 -1.06
CA ALA A 11 8.62 -5.12 -0.29
C ALA A 11 7.91 -6.48 -0.30
N THR A 12 7.63 -7.01 0.89
CA THR A 12 7.10 -8.37 1.02
C THR A 12 5.74 -8.54 0.35
N THR A 13 5.52 -9.74 -0.17
CA THR A 13 4.30 -10.15 -0.88
C THR A 13 3.34 -10.98 -0.02
N GLY A 14 3.69 -11.18 1.26
CA GLY A 14 2.86 -11.86 2.26
C GLY A 14 2.45 -10.96 3.43
N PRO A 15 1.53 -11.42 4.30
CA PRO A 15 1.20 -10.69 5.53
C PRO A 15 2.44 -10.50 6.43
N PHE A 16 2.58 -9.31 7.01
CA PHE A 16 3.76 -8.92 7.80
C PHE A 16 3.42 -8.32 9.17
N SER A 17 4.43 -8.13 10.02
CA SER A 17 4.28 -7.53 11.34
C SER A 17 4.14 -6.00 11.28
N LEU A 18 3.09 -5.46 11.90
CA LEU A 18 2.92 -3.99 12.04
C LEU A 18 3.85 -3.37 13.09
N LYS A 19 4.57 -4.18 13.88
CA LYS A 19 5.59 -3.69 14.83
C LYS A 19 6.91 -3.35 14.13
N ASN A 20 7.16 -3.90 12.94
CA ASN A 20 8.39 -3.68 12.18
C ASN A 20 8.08 -3.50 10.68
N ILE A 21 7.43 -2.38 10.35
CA ILE A 21 7.06 -2.04 8.97
C ILE A 21 8.31 -1.89 8.07
N PRO A 22 9.42 -1.27 8.51
CA PRO A 22 10.64 -1.20 7.70
C PRO A 22 11.24 -2.58 7.41
N GLY A 23 11.17 -3.51 8.37
CA GLY A 23 11.63 -4.90 8.21
C GLY A 23 10.82 -5.72 7.21
N ALA A 24 9.61 -5.28 6.83
CA ALA A 24 8.79 -5.90 5.79
C ALA A 24 9.23 -5.51 4.36
N GLY A 25 10.54 -5.35 4.15
CA GLY A 25 11.09 -5.00 2.85
C GLY A 25 10.92 -3.52 2.48
N ARG A 26 11.09 -2.63 3.46
CA ARG A 26 10.86 -1.19 3.32
C ARG A 26 9.42 -0.80 3.00
N MET A 27 8.47 -1.54 3.58
CA MET A 27 7.03 -1.24 3.45
C MET A 27 6.67 0.15 4.00
N ASP A 28 7.51 0.71 4.89
CA ASP A 28 7.39 2.06 5.44
C ASP A 28 7.41 3.12 4.32
N ILE A 29 8.29 2.94 3.32
CA ILE A 29 8.37 3.82 2.14
C ILE A 29 7.08 3.75 1.34
N MET A 30 6.57 2.53 1.08
CA MET A 30 5.33 2.32 0.33
C MET A 30 4.14 2.99 1.02
N CYS A 31 4.07 2.92 2.35
CA CYS A 31 3.03 3.56 3.15
C CYS A 31 3.08 5.08 3.03
N ARG A 32 4.28 5.68 3.13
CA ARG A 32 4.45 7.13 2.95
C ARG A 32 4.09 7.58 1.54
N CYS A 33 4.45 6.83 0.51
CA CYS A 33 4.07 7.14 -0.88
C CYS A 33 2.54 7.15 -1.06
N ILE A 34 1.83 6.15 -0.53
CA ILE A 34 0.35 6.12 -0.56
C ILE A 34 -0.23 7.34 0.16
N SER A 35 0.26 7.59 1.38
CA SER A 35 -0.26 8.67 2.21
C SER A 35 -0.14 10.03 1.50
N GLN A 36 1.05 10.33 0.97
CA GLN A 36 1.32 11.59 0.26
C GLN A 36 0.60 11.68 -1.10
N ALA A 37 0.34 10.55 -1.74
CA ALA A 37 -0.43 10.54 -2.99
C ALA A 37 -1.91 10.85 -2.74
N ILE A 38 -2.50 10.40 -1.63
CA ILE A 38 -3.96 10.43 -1.44
C ILE A 38 -4.43 11.57 -0.53
N PHE A 39 -3.77 11.81 0.60
CA PHE A 39 -4.31 12.71 1.62
C PHE A 39 -4.00 14.19 1.35
N LEU A 40 -4.98 15.03 1.73
CA LEU A 40 -4.88 16.48 1.89
C LEU A 40 -5.18 16.83 3.37
N SER A 41 -5.13 18.11 3.72
CA SER A 41 -5.37 18.54 5.11
C SER A 41 -6.77 18.17 5.64
N HIS A 42 -7.80 18.25 4.79
CA HIS A 42 -9.21 18.04 5.20
C HIS A 42 -9.99 17.07 4.30
N SER A 43 -9.31 16.42 3.35
CA SER A 43 -9.96 15.53 2.40
C SER A 43 -8.95 14.55 1.79
N ILE A 44 -9.44 13.70 0.89
CA ILE A 44 -8.61 12.87 0.02
C ILE A 44 -8.72 13.39 -1.41
N ARG A 45 -7.66 13.23 -2.22
CA ARG A 45 -7.68 13.57 -3.64
C ARG A 45 -8.61 12.60 -4.37
N GLU A 46 -9.54 13.14 -5.14
CA GLU A 46 -10.44 12.35 -6.00
C GLU A 46 -9.74 11.86 -7.27
N SER A 47 -10.24 10.77 -7.86
CA SER A 47 -9.73 10.18 -9.10
C SER A 47 -8.23 9.89 -9.07
N MET A 48 -7.73 9.44 -7.91
CA MET A 48 -6.34 9.05 -7.68
C MET A 48 -6.21 7.53 -7.55
N GLU A 49 -5.25 6.97 -8.28
CA GLU A 49 -4.89 5.55 -8.17
C GLU A 49 -3.42 5.40 -7.77
N VAL A 50 -3.15 4.52 -6.80
CA VAL A 50 -1.79 4.15 -6.41
C VAL A 50 -1.62 2.65 -6.60
N TYR A 51 -0.64 2.27 -7.39
CA TYR A 51 -0.24 0.90 -7.64
C TYR A 51 1.05 0.62 -6.88
N LEU A 52 1.06 -0.40 -6.05
CA LEU A 52 2.26 -0.94 -5.44
C LEU A 52 2.65 -2.21 -6.15
N LEU A 53 3.81 -2.21 -6.84
CA LEU A 53 4.44 -3.44 -7.32
C LEU A 53 5.39 -3.95 -6.23
N LEU A 54 5.07 -5.10 -5.67
CA LEU A 54 5.79 -5.73 -4.57
C LEU A 54 6.58 -6.93 -5.12
N LEU A 55 7.91 -6.89 -4.95
CA LEU A 55 8.84 -7.87 -5.53
C LEU A 55 9.64 -8.65 -4.48
N GLY A 56 9.36 -8.45 -3.20
CA GLY A 56 9.97 -9.24 -2.13
C GLY A 56 9.30 -10.60 -1.92
N ASP A 57 9.99 -11.47 -1.20
CA ASP A 57 9.50 -12.77 -0.75
C ASP A 57 8.16 -12.68 0.03
N PRO A 58 7.36 -13.77 0.09
CA PRO A 58 7.64 -15.11 -0.44
C PRO A 58 7.05 -15.41 -1.84
N ASN A 59 6.12 -14.60 -2.36
CA ASN A 59 5.41 -14.87 -3.61
C ASN A 59 5.40 -13.66 -4.56
N PRO A 60 6.56 -13.15 -5.01
CA PRO A 60 6.59 -12.10 -6.02
C PRO A 60 6.24 -12.63 -7.43
N PRO A 61 5.66 -11.79 -8.31
CA PRO A 61 5.24 -10.41 -8.08
C PRO A 61 3.82 -10.33 -7.50
N ARG A 62 3.54 -9.29 -6.71
CA ARG A 62 2.16 -8.91 -6.37
C ARG A 62 1.91 -7.43 -6.61
N VAL A 63 0.70 -7.12 -7.09
CA VAL A 63 0.24 -5.75 -7.26
C VAL A 63 -0.90 -5.47 -6.29
N VAL A 64 -0.80 -4.37 -5.56
CA VAL A 64 -1.89 -3.81 -4.76
C VAL A 64 -2.31 -2.50 -5.40
N LYS A 65 -3.58 -2.41 -5.80
CA LYS A 65 -4.19 -1.18 -6.31
C LYS A 65 -5.00 -0.52 -5.21
N ILE A 66 -4.76 0.76 -4.98
CA ILE A 66 -5.53 1.62 -4.10
C ILE A 66 -6.24 2.65 -4.97
N LYS A 67 -7.56 2.75 -4.85
CA LYS A 67 -8.36 3.81 -5.46
C LYS A 67 -8.83 4.75 -4.36
N SER A 68 -8.58 6.05 -4.51
CA SER A 68 -9.03 7.06 -3.54
C SER A 68 -10.54 7.03 -3.35
N ASP A 69 -11.29 6.90 -4.44
CA ASP A 69 -12.74 7.13 -4.47
C ASP A 69 -13.53 6.02 -3.77
N GLU A 70 -12.90 4.86 -3.57
CA GLU A 70 -13.46 3.69 -2.89
C GLU A 70 -12.88 3.50 -1.48
N LEU A 71 -11.97 4.38 -1.04
CA LEU A 71 -11.20 4.21 0.18
C LEU A 71 -12.02 4.56 1.43
N LYS A 72 -12.06 3.65 2.41
CA LYS A 72 -12.69 3.86 3.71
C LYS A 72 -11.81 3.34 4.85
N GLY A 73 -11.82 4.03 5.98
CA GLY A 73 -11.12 3.59 7.20
C GLY A 73 -9.59 3.58 7.10
N MET A 74 -9.01 4.49 6.31
CA MET A 74 -7.57 4.73 6.24
C MET A 74 -7.25 6.11 6.80
N SER A 75 -6.19 6.19 7.60
CA SER A 75 -5.60 7.43 8.09
C SER A 75 -4.22 7.65 7.43
N PRO A 76 -3.68 8.87 7.40
CA PRO A 76 -2.41 9.16 6.71
C PRO A 76 -1.17 8.59 7.39
N ASP A 77 -1.28 8.00 8.59
CA ASP A 77 -0.16 7.39 9.30
C ASP A 77 0.26 6.03 8.69
N GLU A 78 1.55 5.71 8.80
CA GLU A 78 2.13 4.50 8.21
C GLU A 78 1.47 3.22 8.70
N ARG A 79 1.05 3.18 9.97
CA ARG A 79 0.50 1.97 10.59
C ARG A 79 -0.90 1.66 10.05
N SER A 80 -1.73 2.69 9.86
CA SER A 80 -3.06 2.57 9.25
C SER A 80 -2.97 2.06 7.82
N VAL A 81 -2.10 2.68 7.00
CA VAL A 81 -1.84 2.26 5.62
C VAL A 81 -1.28 0.84 5.55
N ALA A 82 -0.26 0.52 6.36
CA ALA A 82 0.32 -0.82 6.44
C ALA A 82 -0.72 -1.87 6.85
N GLY A 83 -1.66 -1.51 7.72
CA GLY A 83 -2.76 -2.37 8.12
C GLY A 83 -3.64 -2.79 6.94
N LEU A 84 -3.95 -1.86 6.03
CA LEU A 84 -4.72 -2.14 4.82
C LEU A 84 -3.92 -2.95 3.79
N ILE A 85 -2.65 -2.60 3.55
CA ILE A 85 -1.78 -3.40 2.66
C ILE A 85 -1.69 -4.84 3.19
N ARG A 86 -1.46 -5.02 4.49
CA ARG A 86 -1.40 -6.34 5.12
C ARG A 86 -2.70 -7.13 4.95
N LYS A 87 -3.87 -6.47 5.03
CA LYS A 87 -5.17 -7.11 4.75
C LYS A 87 -5.26 -7.53 3.29
N ALA A 88 -4.89 -6.64 2.35
CA ALA A 88 -4.88 -6.95 0.91
C ALA A 88 -4.00 -8.16 0.58
N LEU A 89 -2.82 -8.27 1.22
CA LEU A 89 -1.89 -9.38 1.02
C LEU A 89 -2.38 -10.73 1.55
N LYS A 90 -3.46 -10.78 2.35
CA LYS A 90 -4.08 -12.05 2.77
C LYS A 90 -4.93 -12.69 1.67
N PHE A 91 -5.44 -11.90 0.72
CA PHE A 91 -6.24 -12.41 -0.38
C PHE A 91 -5.35 -13.09 -1.42
N LYS A 92 -5.86 -14.12 -2.11
CA LYS A 92 -5.22 -14.66 -3.32
C LYS A 92 -5.75 -13.87 -4.52
N ALA A 93 -4.87 -13.28 -5.32
CA ALA A 93 -5.26 -12.62 -6.55
C ALA A 93 -5.66 -13.66 -7.61
N GLY A 94 -6.68 -13.37 -8.43
CA GLY A 94 -7.12 -14.25 -9.52
C GLY A 94 -8.19 -15.28 -9.15
N LYS A 95 -8.98 -15.03 -8.10
CA LYS A 95 -10.27 -15.68 -7.85
C LYS A 95 -11.38 -14.65 -7.93
#